data_AF-A0AB37KFS2-F1
#
_entry.id   AF-A0AB37KFS2-F1
#
_cell.length_a   1.000
_cell.length_b   1.000
_cell.length_c   1.000
_cell.angle_alpha   90.00
_cell.angle_beta   90.00
_cell.angle_gamma   90.00
#
_symmetry.space_group_name_H-M   'P 1'
#
loop_
_entity.id
_entity.type
_entity.pdbx_description
1 polymer ?
#
loop_
_entity_poly.entity_id
_entity_poly.type
_entity_poly.pdbx_seq_one_letter_code
_entity_poly.pdbx_strand_id
1 'polypeptide(L)' 'MLYGIAVRFDENPFLFFELRGIDVNRFINVTLQNKVEVMLEHADDKSERQIEEDKIYQVFGL' A
#
# COMPACT_ATOMS: atom_id res chain seq x y z
N MET A 1 22.94 -8.85 -25.50
CA MET A 1 22.75 -7.47 -25.01
C MET A 1 21.40 -7.36 -24.29
N LEU A 2 21.29 -7.82 -23.04
CA LEU A 2 20.05 -7.70 -22.24
C LEU A 2 20.24 -6.88 -20.94
N TYR A 3 21.49 -6.56 -20.57
CA TYR A 3 21.81 -5.93 -19.29
C TYR A 3 21.36 -4.47 -19.18
N GLY A 4 21.44 -3.71 -20.29
CA GLY A 4 21.05 -2.29 -20.29
C GLY A 4 19.54 -2.06 -20.11
N ILE A 5 18.72 -3.03 -20.49
CA ILE A 5 17.26 -2.95 -20.34
C ILE A 5 16.87 -3.27 -18.89
N ALA A 6 17.53 -4.25 -18.26
CA ALA A 6 17.29 -4.62 -16.86
C ALA A 6 17.64 -3.49 -15.89
N VAL A 7 18.79 -2.83 -16.05
CA VAL A 7 19.20 -1.69 -15.19
C VAL A 7 18.18 -0.54 -15.27
N ARG A 8 17.69 -0.23 -16.47
CA ARG A 8 16.65 0.81 -16.67
C ARG A 8 15.32 0.47 -16.01
N PHE A 9 14.98 -0.82 -15.94
CA PHE A 9 13.78 -1.29 -15.23
C PHE A 9 13.94 -1.30 -13.72
N ASP A 10 15.14 -1.60 -13.20
CA ASP A 10 15.44 -1.45 -11.78
C ASP A 10 15.38 0.02 -11.34
N GLU A 11 15.88 0.94 -12.18
CA GLU A 11 15.82 2.39 -11.92
C GLU A 11 14.39 2.95 -12.02
N ASN A 12 13.62 2.50 -13.01
CA ASN A 12 12.24 2.94 -13.21
C ASN A 12 11.31 1.78 -13.61
N PRO A 13 10.64 1.16 -12.63
CA PRO A 13 9.70 0.07 -12.86
C PRO A 13 8.50 0.45 -13.76
N PHE A 14 8.16 1.74 -13.86
CA PHE A 14 7.03 2.20 -14.70
C PHE A 14 7.28 2.01 -16.19
N LEU A 15 8.55 2.00 -16.61
CA LEU A 15 8.94 1.85 -18.01
C LEU A 15 8.41 0.52 -18.62
N PHE A 16 8.29 -0.53 -17.81
CA PHE A 16 7.70 -1.81 -18.24
C PHE A 16 6.25 -1.65 -18.72
N PHE A 17 5.46 -0.83 -18.03
CA PHE A 17 4.06 -0.63 -18.34
C PHE A 17 3.86 0.41 -19.46
N GLU A 18 4.70 1.44 -19.51
CA GLU A 18 4.74 2.41 -20.60
C GLU A 18 5.02 1.73 -21.94
N LEU A 19 6.02 0.84 -21.99
CA LEU A 19 6.35 0.06 -23.21
C LEU A 19 5.23 -0.90 -23.61
N ARG A 20 4.36 -1.29 -22.67
CA ARG A 20 3.19 -2.13 -22.92
C ARG A 20 1.94 -1.33 -23.30
N GLY A 21 2.02 0.00 -23.32
CA GLY A 21 0.90 0.89 -23.59
C GLY A 21 -0.17 0.89 -22.48
N ILE A 22 0.22 0.56 -21.24
CA ILE A 22 -0.69 0.49 -20.10
C ILE A 22 -0.57 1.78 -19.27
N ASP A 23 -1.68 2.49 -19.08
CA ASP A 23 -1.75 3.65 -18.19
C ASP A 23 -1.87 3.20 -16.72
N VAL A 24 -0.72 3.05 -16.06
CA VAL A 24 -0.62 2.65 -14.64
C VAL A 24 -1.22 3.69 -13.70
N ASN A 25 -1.16 4.98 -14.04
CA ASN A 25 -1.64 6.05 -13.17
C ASN A 25 -3.14 5.90 -12.90
N ARG A 26 -3.91 5.50 -13.92
CA ARG A 26 -5.33 5.21 -13.75
C ARG A 26 -5.57 4.06 -12.77
N PHE A 27 -4.79 2.97 -12.87
CA PHE A 27 -4.93 1.83 -11.96
C PHE A 27 -4.53 2.16 -10.53
N ILE A 28 -3.47 2.95 -10.35
CA ILE A 28 -3.05 3.45 -9.04
C ILE A 28 -4.17 4.28 -8.41
N ASN A 29 -4.74 5.23 -9.15
CA ASN A 29 -5.81 6.08 -8.65
C ASN A 29 -7.04 5.28 -8.20
N VAL A 30 -7.51 4.34 -9.02
CA VAL A 30 -8.65 3.48 -8.66
C VAL A 30 -8.32 2.63 -7.43
N THR A 31 -7.12 2.06 -7.36
CA THR A 31 -6.69 1.23 -6.22
C THR A 31 -6.60 2.06 -4.94
N LEU A 32 -6.06 3.28 -5.02
CA LEU A 32 -5.97 4.19 -3.88
C LEU A 32 -7.35 4.64 -3.42
N GLN A 33 -8.26 5.02 -4.33
CA GLN A 33 -9.64 5.38 -3.99
C GLN A 33 -10.35 4.26 -3.26
N ASN A 34 -10.33 3.03 -3.81
CA ASN A 34 -10.92 1.86 -3.17
C ASN A 34 -10.28 1.59 -1.79
N LYS A 35 -8.95 1.78 -1.66
CA LYS A 35 -8.27 1.55 -0.38
C LYS A 35 -8.69 2.58 0.67
N VAL A 36 -8.87 3.84 0.28
CA VAL A 36 -9.38 4.90 1.17
C VAL A 36 -10.79 4.58 1.62
N GLU A 37 -11.68 4.16 0.73
CA GLU A 37 -13.05 3.75 1.08
C GLU A 37 -13.06 2.60 2.09
N VAL A 38 -12.27 1.55 1.86
CA VAL A 38 -12.15 0.42 2.79
C VAL A 38 -11.59 0.86 4.15
N MET A 39 -10.60 1.77 4.17
CA MET A 39 -10.06 2.30 5.42
C MET A 39 -11.10 3.12 6.19
N LEU A 40 -11.92 3.91 5.50
CA LEU A 40 -12.99 4.69 6.12
C LEU A 40 -14.11 3.80 6.65
N GLU A 41 -14.48 2.75 5.91
CA GLU A 41 -15.48 1.76 6.32
C GLU A 41 -15.10 1.08 7.64
N HIS A 42 -13.82 0.72 7.79
CA HIS A 42 -13.30 0.03 8.98
C HIS A 42 -12.63 0.97 9.98
N ALA A 43 -12.80 2.29 9.85
CA ALA A 43 -12.11 3.26 10.70
C ALA A 43 -12.51 3.13 12.18
N ASP A 44 -13.77 2.78 12.43
CA ASP A 44 -14.33 2.58 13.77
C ASP A 44 -14.34 1.10 14.20
N ASP A 45 -13.85 0.19 13.35
CA ASP A 45 -13.85 -1.25 13.62
C ASP A 45 -12.72 -1.60 14.59
N LYS A 46 -13.11 -1.89 15.83
CA LYS A 46 -12.17 -2.38 16.85
C LYS A 46 -11.74 -3.81 16.54
N SER A 47 -10.45 -4.01 16.31
CA SER A 47 -9.87 -5.35 16.20
C SER A 47 -9.76 -6.01 17.58
N GLU A 48 -9.90 -7.34 17.66
CA GLU A 48 -9.56 -8.11 18.87
C GLU A 48 -8.12 -7.87 19.38
N ARG A 49 -7.23 -7.39 18.48
CA ARG A 49 -5.84 -7.06 18.79
C ARG A 49 -5.66 -5.62 19.31
N GLN A 50 -6.72 -4.82 19.37
CA GLN A 50 -6.66 -3.46 19.90
C GLN A 50 -6.48 -3.51 21.41
N ILE A 51 -5.44 -2.83 21.90
CA ILE A 51 -5.20 -2.64 23.33
C ILE A 51 -5.85 -1.31 23.71
N GLU A 52 -6.89 -1.39 24.54
CA GLU A 52 -7.51 -0.21 25.15
C GLU A 52 -6.51 0.50 26.07
N GLU A 53 -6.60 1.84 26.16
CA GLU A 53 -5.62 2.66 26.90
C GLU A 53 -5.45 2.23 28.36
N ASP A 54 -6.53 1.77 28.99
CA ASP A 54 -6.56 1.27 30.36
C ASP A 54 -5.79 -0.05 30.54
N LYS A 55 -5.65 -0.84 29.47
CA LYS A 55 -4.90 -2.11 29.47
C LYS A 55 -3.42 -1.94 29.14
N ILE A 56 -2.99 -0.77 28.67
CA ILE A 56 -1.57 -0.50 28.38
C ILE A 56 -0.73 -0.71 29.64
N TYR A 57 -1.17 -0.17 30.79
CA TYR A 57 -0.50 -0.33 32.07
C TYR A 57 -0.42 -1.80 32.52
N GLN A 58 -1.45 -2.60 32.21
CA GLN A 58 -1.48 -4.04 32.55
C GLN A 58 -0.54 -4.87 31.68
N VAL A 59 -0.41 -4.53 30.40
CA VAL A 59 0.43 -5.26 29.44
C VAL A 59 1.92 -4.91 29.63
N PHE A 60 2.24 -3.65 29.91
CA PHE A 60 3.63 -3.17 29.98
C PHE A 60 4.16 -2.99 31.42
N GLY A 61 3.33 -3.14 32.44
CA GLY A 61 3.75 -3.16 33.86
C GLY A 61 4.38 -1.85 34.35
N LEU A 62 3.89 -0.71 33.83
CA LEU A 62 4.34 0.65 34.20
C LEU A 62 3.66 1.17 35.46
#